data_AF-A0A1V6IH71-F1
#
_entry.id   AF-A0A1V6IH71-F1
#
_cell.length_a   1.000
_cell.length_b   1.000
_cell.length_c   1.000
_cell.angle_alpha   90.00
_cell.angle_beta   90.00
_cell.angle_gamma   90.00
#
_symmetry.space_group_name_H-M   'P 1'
#
loop_
_entity.id
_entity.type
_entity.pdbx_description
1 polymer ?
#
loop_
_entity_poly.entity_id
_entity_poly.type
_entity_poly.pdbx_seq_one_letter_code
_entity_poly.pdbx_strand_id
1 'polypeptide(L)'
;MEFVKPLNHENTFHEIMLERELQSIIGGGCQVPLGINASITNDVLTLHVFLGDENGMVIIKDAYVERLENKDVLLKQIVSIIEKKMPSA
;
A
#
# COMPACT_ATOMS: atom_id res chain seq x y z
N MET A 1 7.64 14.46 -22.41
CA MET A 1 8.13 13.76 -21.19
C MET A 1 9.58 14.07 -20.85
N GLU A 2 10.43 14.46 -21.80
CA GLU A 2 11.86 14.70 -21.55
C GLU A 2 12.16 15.79 -20.50
N PHE A 3 11.39 16.89 -20.51
CA PHE A 3 11.54 17.99 -19.55
C PHE A 3 11.21 17.67 -18.09
N VAL A 4 10.41 16.63 -17.82
CA VAL A 4 9.99 16.29 -16.44
C VAL A 4 10.82 15.18 -15.82
N LYS A 5 11.61 14.45 -16.61
CA LYS A 5 12.47 13.35 -16.11
C LYS A 5 13.41 13.79 -14.97
N PRO A 6 14.07 14.97 -15.01
CA PRO A 6 14.98 15.37 -13.95
C PRO A 6 14.29 15.63 -12.59
N LEU A 7 12.96 15.81 -12.58
CA LEU A 7 12.19 16.01 -11.36
C LEU A 7 11.83 14.69 -10.66
N ASN A 8 12.00 13.55 -11.35
CA ASN A 8 11.64 12.25 -10.82
C ASN A 8 12.68 11.80 -9.79
N HIS A 9 12.26 11.69 -8.54
CA HIS A 9 13.03 11.03 -7.50
C HIS A 9 12.71 9.53 -7.52
N GLU A 10 13.68 8.69 -7.89
CA GLU A 10 13.46 7.25 -8.09
C GLU A 10 12.89 6.55 -6.85
N ASN A 11 13.42 6.83 -5.66
CA ASN A 11 12.94 6.17 -4.45
C ASN A 11 11.46 6.50 -4.19
N THR A 12 11.09 7.78 -4.29
CA THR A 12 9.70 8.21 -4.15
C THR A 12 8.82 7.62 -5.23
N PHE A 13 9.31 7.53 -6.47
CA PHE A 13 8.57 6.88 -7.54
C PHE A 13 8.27 5.41 -7.19
N HIS A 14 9.25 4.65 -6.68
CA HIS A 14 9.06 3.26 -6.29
C HIS A 14 8.11 3.11 -5.10
N GLU A 15 8.26 3.93 -4.05
CA GLU A 15 7.38 3.94 -2.88
C GLU A 15 5.92 4.21 -3.29
N ILE A 16 5.68 5.28 -4.06
CA ILE A 16 4.33 5.64 -4.51
C ILE A 16 3.76 4.58 -5.46
N MET A 17 4.57 3.97 -6.33
CA MET A 17 4.09 2.91 -7.20
C MET A 17 3.60 1.68 -6.41
N LEU A 18 4.29 1.31 -5.32
CA LEU A 18 3.84 0.24 -4.42
C LEU A 18 2.52 0.58 -3.72
N GLU A 19 2.40 1.82 -3.22
CA GLU A 19 1.16 2.29 -2.59
C GLU A 19 -0.01 2.22 -3.57
N ARG A 20 0.19 2.71 -4.80
CA ARG A 20 -0.82 2.71 -5.86
C ARG A 20 -1.17 1.30 -6.35
N GLU A 21 -0.19 0.40 -6.41
CA GLU A 21 -0.41 -1.00 -6.74
C GLU A 21 -1.31 -1.65 -5.69
N LEU A 22 -0.99 -1.52 -4.40
CA LEU A 22 -1.82 -2.05 -3.33
C LEU A 22 -3.22 -1.42 -3.32
N GLN A 23 -3.32 -0.09 -3.48
CA GLN A 23 -4.59 0.62 -3.59
C GLN A 23 -5.43 0.07 -4.75
N SER A 24 -4.80 -0.20 -5.90
CA SER A 24 -5.51 -0.73 -7.08
C SER A 24 -6.03 -2.16 -6.88
N ILE A 25 -5.34 -2.97 -6.06
CA ILE A 25 -5.75 -4.35 -5.76
C ILE A 25 -6.87 -4.39 -4.73
N ILE A 26 -6.73 -3.64 -3.63
CA ILE A 26 -7.76 -3.56 -2.59
C ILE A 26 -9.06 -2.99 -3.18
N GLY A 27 -8.92 -2.09 -4.15
CA GLY A 27 -10.04 -1.32 -4.65
C GLY A 27 -10.51 -0.30 -3.60
N GLY A 28 -11.28 0.65 -4.06
CA GLY A 28 -11.77 1.71 -3.19
C GLY A 28 -11.98 2.97 -4.01
N GLY A 29 -13.25 3.35 -4.14
CA GLY A 29 -13.58 4.68 -4.64
C GLY A 29 -13.15 5.75 -3.64
N CYS A 30 -13.46 7.00 -3.98
CA CYS A 30 -13.12 8.21 -3.20
C CYS A 30 -13.61 8.22 -1.73
N GLN A 31 -14.35 7.20 -1.29
CA GLN A 31 -15.02 7.14 0.01
C GLN A 31 -14.53 6.01 0.92
N VAL A 32 -13.54 5.21 0.52
CA VAL A 32 -12.97 4.19 1.41
C VAL A 32 -11.91 4.83 2.33
N PRO A 33 -12.03 4.73 3.66
CA PRO A 33 -11.03 5.22 4.62
C PRO A 33 -9.76 4.36 4.60
N LEU A 34 -8.97 4.49 3.53
CA LEU A 34 -7.74 3.74 3.26
C LEU A 34 -6.53 4.67 3.39
N GLY A 35 -5.55 4.24 4.16
CA GLY A 35 -4.22 4.85 4.22
C GLY A 35 -3.16 3.81 3.89
N ILE A 36 -2.29 4.11 2.95
CA ILE A 36 -1.12 3.28 2.63
C ILE A 36 0.10 4.20 2.62
N ASN A 37 1.17 3.78 3.28
CA ASN A 37 2.44 4.47 3.24
C ASN A 37 3.58 3.45 3.08
N ALA A 38 4.34 3.59 1.99
CA ALA A 38 5.51 2.78 1.71
C ALA A 38 6.78 3.59 2.00
N SER A 39 7.77 2.93 2.60
CA SER A 39 9.12 3.46 2.73
C SER A 39 10.12 2.37 2.38
N ILE A 40 11.09 2.72 1.52
CA ILE A 40 12.17 1.83 1.11
C ILE A 40 13.48 2.39 1.66
N THR A 41 14.20 1.56 2.42
CA THR A 41 15.53 1.90 2.94
C THR A 41 16.39 0.66 2.96
N ASN A 42 17.58 0.70 2.33
CA ASN A 42 18.52 -0.42 2.27
C ASN A 42 17.87 -1.75 1.81
N ASP A 43 17.09 -1.71 0.72
CA ASP A 43 16.34 -2.84 0.18
C ASP A 43 15.31 -3.47 1.13
N VAL A 44 14.92 -2.74 2.17
CA VAL A 44 13.83 -3.11 3.08
C VAL A 44 12.64 -2.22 2.78
N LEU A 45 11.51 -2.85 2.45
CA LEU A 45 10.22 -2.22 2.32
C LEU A 45 9.50 -2.26 3.67
N THR A 46 9.15 -1.09 4.19
CA THR A 46 8.18 -0.95 5.28
C THR A 46 6.89 -0.42 4.69
N LEU A 47 5.78 -1.10 4.97
CA LEU A 47 4.47 -0.75 4.44
C LEU A 47 3.45 -0.64 5.58
N HIS A 48 2.98 0.58 5.82
CA HIS A 48 1.90 0.86 6.75
C HIS A 48 0.56 0.80 6.01
N VAL A 49 -0.39 0.07 6.56
CA VAL A 49 -1.76 -0.05 6.02
C VAL A 49 -2.76 0.29 7.10
N PHE A 50 -3.65 1.21 6.78
CA PHE A 50 -4.81 1.56 7.58
C PHE A 50 -6.07 1.37 6.73
N LEU A 51 -7.07 0.72 7.28
CA LEU A 51 -8.38 0.59 6.68
C LEU A 51 -9.44 0.73 7.76
N GLY A 52 -10.34 1.68 7.58
CA GLY A 52 -11.51 1.86 8.42
C GLY A 52 -12.82 1.74 7.66
N ASP A 53 -13.93 1.78 8.38
CA ASP A 53 -15.27 1.94 7.81
C ASP A 53 -15.75 3.40 7.90
N GLU A 54 -16.91 3.67 7.31
CA GLU A 54 -17.57 4.98 7.32
C GLU A 54 -17.99 5.46 8.72
N ASN A 55 -18.05 4.57 9.71
CA ASN A 55 -18.37 4.88 11.11
C ASN A 55 -17.13 5.15 11.95
N GLY A 56 -15.93 5.10 11.35
CA GLY A 56 -14.65 5.31 12.01
C GLY A 56 -14.12 4.08 12.77
N MET A 57 -14.73 2.91 12.57
CA MET A 57 -14.20 1.65 13.10
C MET A 57 -12.95 1.27 12.33
N VAL A 58 -11.88 0.92 13.06
CA VAL A 58 -10.63 0.45 12.47
C VAL A 58 -10.75 -1.04 12.16
N ILE A 59 -10.64 -1.38 10.88
CA ILE A 59 -10.64 -2.77 10.39
C ILE A 59 -9.19 -3.29 10.39
N ILE A 60 -8.26 -2.47 9.88
CA ILE A 60 -6.82 -2.77 9.81
C ILE A 60 -6.02 -1.54 10.20
N LYS A 61 -4.97 -1.76 10.99
CA LYS A 61 -3.92 -0.78 11.28
C LYS A 61 -2.64 -1.53 11.59
N ASP A 62 -1.94 -1.94 10.53
CA ASP A 62 -0.77 -2.81 10.62
C ASP A 62 0.42 -2.20 9.88
N ALA A 63 1.61 -2.67 10.24
CA ALA A 63 2.85 -2.38 9.54
C ALA A 63 3.52 -3.69 9.16
N TYR A 64 3.98 -3.77 7.91
CA TYR A 64 4.66 -4.92 7.37
C TYR A 64 6.07 -4.54 6.96
N VAL A 65 7.04 -5.41 7.24
CA VAL A 65 8.44 -5.19 6.91
C VAL A 65 8.93 -6.42 6.15
N GLU A 66 9.50 -6.20 4.97
CA GLU A 66 9.96 -7.27 4.10
C GLU A 66 11.11 -6.77 3.21
N ARG A 67 11.87 -7.69 2.63
CA ARG A 67 12.85 -7.39 1.58
C ARG A 67 12.14 -6.90 0.32
N LEU A 68 12.67 -5.88 -0.34
CA LEU A 68 12.08 -5.32 -1.56
C LEU A 68 11.92 -6.36 -2.67
N GLU A 69 12.81 -7.35 -2.74
CA GLU A 69 12.74 -8.49 -3.68
C GLU A 69 11.47 -9.34 -3.51
N ASN A 70 10.89 -9.35 -2.30
CA ASN A 70 9.70 -10.13 -1.95
C ASN A 70 8.42 -9.28 -1.96
N LYS A 71 8.45 -8.05 -2.51
CA LYS A 71 7.30 -7.11 -2.50
C LYS A 71 6.00 -7.74 -3.00
N ASP A 72 6.04 -8.55 -4.05
CA ASP A 72 4.84 -9.12 -4.67
C ASP A 72 4.20 -10.17 -3.77
N VAL A 73 5.01 -10.90 -3.00
CA VAL A 73 4.55 -11.85 -1.98
C VAL A 73 3.90 -11.09 -0.83
N LEU A 74 4.55 -10.01 -0.37
CA LEU A 74 4.02 -9.17 0.70
C LEU A 74 2.66 -8.57 0.31
N LEU A 75 2.54 -7.98 -0.90
CA LEU A 75 1.30 -7.39 -1.37
C LEU A 75 0.16 -8.41 -1.40
N LYS A 76 0.41 -9.62 -1.91
CA LYS A 76 -0.58 -10.72 -1.92
C LYS A 76 -0.99 -11.13 -0.51
N GLN A 77 -0.04 -11.19 0.43
CA GLN A 77 -0.33 -11.50 1.83
C GLN A 77 -1.25 -10.45 2.45
N ILE A 78 -0.94 -9.16 2.26
CA ILE A 78 -1.75 -8.05 2.78
C ILE A 78 -3.18 -8.11 2.23
N VAL A 79 -3.33 -8.34 0.92
CA VAL A 79 -4.65 -8.47 0.28
C VAL A 79 -5.44 -9.63 0.88
N SER A 80 -4.82 -10.80 1.04
CA SER A 80 -5.49 -11.95 1.68
C SER A 80 -5.92 -11.67 3.13
N ILE A 81 -5.16 -10.87 3.87
CA ILE A 81 -5.52 -10.43 5.23
C ILE A 81 -6.73 -9.49 5.17
N ILE A 82 -6.74 -8.54 4.24
CA ILE A 82 -7.83 -7.59 4.03
C ILE A 82 -9.13 -8.31 3.67
N GLU A 83 -9.11 -9.20 2.69
CA GLU A 83 -10.27 -9.98 2.26
C GLU A 83 -10.90 -10.80 3.40
N LYS A 84 -10.08 -11.35 4.32
CA LYS A 84 -10.58 -12.08 5.49
C LYS A 84 -11.23 -11.19 6.54
N LYS A 85 -10.77 -9.94 6.67
CA LYS A 85 -11.27 -8.96 7.63
C LYS A 85 -12.44 -8.13 7.09
N MET A 86 -12.57 -8.08 5.76
CA MET A 86 -13.70 -7.49 5.03
C MET A 86 -14.32 -8.54 4.11
N PRO A 87 -15.01 -9.57 4.65
CA PRO A 87 -15.87 -10.38 3.81
C PRO A 87 -16.90 -9.45 3.17
N SER A 88 -17.02 -9.49 1.85
CA SER A 88 -18.04 -8.73 1.13
C SER A 88 -19.39 -8.96 1.80
N ALA A 89 -20.03 -7.87 2.23
CA ALA A 89 -21.42 -7.87 2.66
C ALA A 89 -22.34 -8.32 1.52
#